data_AF-A0A8D0NP13-F1
#
_entry.id   AF-A0A8D0NP13-F1
#
_cell.length_a   1.000
_cell.length_b   1.000
_cell.length_c   1.000
_cell.angle_alpha   90.00
_cell.angle_beta   90.00
_cell.angle_gamma   90.00
#
_symmetry.space_group_name_H-M   'P 1'
#
loop_
_entity.id
_entity.type
_entity.pdbx_description
1 polymer ?
#
loop_
_entity_poly.entity_id
_entity_poly.type
_entity_poly.pdbx_seq_one_letter_code
_entity_poly.pdbx_strand_id
1 'polypeptide(L)' 'MAKIKARDLRGKKKEELLKQLEDLKVELSQLRVAKVTGGAASKLSKM' A
#
# COMPACT_ATOMS: atom_id res chain seq x y z
N MET A 1 6.20 3.55 0.25
CA MET A 1 5.33 3.28 1.41
C MET A 1 5.68 4.19 2.57
N ALA A 2 4.78 5.05 3.02
CA ALA A 2 4.89 5.58 4.38
C ALA A 2 4.64 4.40 5.34
N LYS A 3 5.60 4.05 6.20
CA LYS A 3 5.43 3.01 7.21
C LYS A 3 4.24 3.39 8.10
N ILE A 4 3.08 2.76 7.88
CA ILE A 4 1.93 2.90 8.76
C ILE A 4 2.35 2.33 10.12
N LYS A 5 2.28 3.14 11.18
CA LYS A 5 2.59 2.66 12.53
C LYS A 5 1.35 1.97 13.07
N ALA A 6 1.51 0.76 13.61
CA ALA A 6 0.40 0.00 14.19
C ALA A 6 -0.36 0.75 15.29
N ARG A 7 0.30 1.71 15.97
CA ARG A 7 -0.32 2.61 16.95
C ARG A 7 -1.42 3.49 16.34
N ASP A 8 -1.27 3.90 15.09
CA ASP A 8 -2.21 4.78 14.38
C ASP A 8 -3.43 4.02 13.87
N LEU A 9 -3.39 2.68 13.86
CA LEU A 9 -4.49 1.82 13.42
C LEU A 9 -5.46 1.51 14.57
N ARG A 10 -5.00 1.51 15.82
CA ARG A 10 -5.86 1.19 16.98
C ARG A 10 -6.93 2.24 17.27
N GLY A 11 -6.71 3.50 16.88
CA GLY A 11 -7.67 4.59 17.10
C GLY A 11 -8.67 4.81 15.96
N LYS A 12 -8.55 4.08 14.85
CA LYS A 12 -9.40 4.26 13.66
C LYS A 12 -10.63 3.38 13.68
N LYS A 13 -11.69 3.84 13.03
CA LYS A 13 -12.92 3.05 12.90
C LYS A 13 -12.72 1.89 11.93
N LYS A 14 -13.50 0.82 12.14
CA LYS A 14 -13.47 -0.39 11.30
C LYS A 14 -13.60 -0.09 9.81
N GLU A 15 -14.47 0.86 9.45
CA GLU A 15 -14.71 1.28 8.06
C GLU A 15 -13.47 1.95 7.44
N GLU A 16 -12.79 2.82 8.18
CA GLU A 16 -11.57 3.47 7.72
C GLU A 16 -10.42 2.47 7.57
N LEU A 17 -10.33 1.49 8.48
CA LEU A 17 -9.35 0.41 8.40
C LEU A 17 -9.57 -0.48 7.17
N LEU A 18 -10.84 -0.80 6.86
CA LEU A 18 -11.18 -1.57 5.67
C LEU A 18 -10.88 -0.79 4.38
N LYS A 19 -11.20 0.50 4.36
CA LYS A 19 -10.89 1.36 3.21
C LYS A 19 -9.38 1.47 2.98
N GLN A 20 -8.60 1.71 4.03
CA GLN A 20 -7.14 1.72 3.94
C GLN A 20 -6.57 0.38 3.46
N LEU A 21 -7.16 -0.74 3.89
CA LEU A 21 -6.71 -2.07 3.48
C LEU A 21 -6.96 -2.32 1.98
N GLU A 22 -8.11 -1.91 1.46
CA GLU A 22 -8.40 -2.02 0.02
C GLU A 22 -7.50 -1.10 -0.82
N ASP A 23 -7.29 0.14 -0.40
CA ASP A 23 -6.38 1.07 -1.09
C ASP A 23 -4.95 0.50 -1.16
N LEU A 24 -4.45 -0.09 -0.05
CA LEU A 24 -3.13 -0.72 0.01
C LEU A 24 -3.01 -1.96 -0.89
N LYS A 25 -4.07 -2.78 -1.00
CA LYS A 25 -4.08 -3.94 -1.91
C LYS A 25 -4.02 -3.52 -3.37
N VAL A 26 -4.75 -2.47 -3.74
CA VAL A 26 -4.74 -1.94 -5.10
C VAL A 26 -3.35 -1.39 -5.44
N GLU A 27 -2.75 -0.60 -4.54
CA GLU A 27 -1.40 -0.07 -4.73
C GLU A 27 -0.35 -1.19 -4.86
N LEU A 28 -0.44 -2.23 -4.02
CA LEU A 28 0.44 -3.41 -4.13
C LEU A 28 0.28 -4.12 -5.47
N SER A 29 -0.96 -4.29 -5.95
CA SER A 29 -1.24 -4.93 -7.23
C SER A 29 -0.63 -4.15 -8.40
N GLN A 30 -0.76 -2.82 -8.37
CA GLN A 30 -0.13 -1.94 -9.36
C GLN A 30 1.41 -2.02 -9.31
N LEU A 31 2.00 -2.08 -8.12
CA LEU A 31 3.45 -2.27 -7.96
C LEU A 31 3.92 -3.64 -8.46
N ARG A 32 3.13 -4.70 -8.27
CA ARG A 32 3.44 -6.04 -8.83
C ARG A 32 3.40 -6.05 -10.34
N VAL A 33 2.42 -5.37 -10.97
CA VAL A 33 2.38 -5.21 -12.43
C VAL A 33 3.60 -4.42 -12.91
N ALA A 34 3.91 -3.30 -12.26
CA ALA A 34 5.10 -2.50 -12.57
C ALA A 34 6.40 -3.30 -12.41
N LYS A 35 6.47 -4.24 -11.46
CA LYS A 35 7.61 -5.16 -11.31
C LYS A 35 7.74 -6.11 -12.49
N VAL A 36 6.65 -6.69 -12.95
CA VAL A 36 6.66 -7.64 -14.08
C VAL A 36 6.96 -6.94 -15.40
N THR A 37 6.51 -5.70 -15.58
CA THR A 37 6.73 -4.93 -16.81
C THR A 37 8.06 -4.18 -16.84
N GLY A 38 8.94 -4.35 -15.84
CA GLY A 38 10.23 -3.65 -15.78
C GLY A 38 10.10 -2.14 -15.57
N GLY A 39 9.08 -1.72 -14.81
CA GLY A 39 8.79 -0.32 -14.50
C GLY A 39 9.92 0.40 -13.74
N ALA A 40 9.83 1.73 -13.70
CA ALA A 40 10.88 2.60 -13.14
C ALA A 40 11.35 2.16 -11.73
N ALA A 41 12.67 2.13 -11.53
CA ALA A 41 13.32 1.72 -10.28
C ALA A 41 12.81 2.49 -9.05
N SER A 42 12.42 3.76 -9.22
CA SER A 42 11.83 4.60 -8.17
C SER A 42 10.42 4.17 -7.75
N LYS A 43 9.64 3.55 -8.64
CA LYS A 43 8.36 2.90 -8.31
C LYS A 43 8.60 1.53 -7.67
N LEU A 44 9.57 0.76 -8.15
CA LEU A 44 9.91 -0.54 -7.56
C LEU A 44 10.49 -0.42 -6.16
N SER A 45 11.26 0.64 -5.88
CA SER A 45 11.78 0.94 -4.53
C SER A 45 10.69 1.27 -3.51
N LYS A 46 9.42 1.44 -3.92
CA LYS A 46 8.28 1.62 -3.02
C LYS A 46 7.62 0.31 -2.62
N MET A 47 7.98 -0.81 -3.26
CA MET A 47 7.60 -2.16 -2.88
C MET A 47 8.36 -2.58 -1.62
#